data_AF-A0A2A5AFC0-F1
#
_entry.id   AF-A0A2A5AFC0-F1
#
_cell.length_a   1.000
_cell.length_b   1.000
_cell.length_c   1.000
_cell.angle_alpha   90.00
_cell.angle_beta   90.00
_cell.angle_gamma   90.00
#
_symmetry.space_group_name_H-M   'P 1'
#
loop_
_entity.id
_entity.type
_entity.pdbx_description
1 polymer ?
#
loop_
_entity_poly.entity_id
_entity_poly.type
_entity_poly.pdbx_seq_one_letter_code
_entity_poly.pdbx_strand_id
1 'polypeptide(L)' 'MKNVKTFGKVLVPKLSFWGKAVESFDCGMDAEINSWLASNPDITVTETKQSMTGGSWQPAKLVISIWYQ' A
#
# COMPACT_ATOMS: atom_id res chain seq x y z
N MET A 1 23.39 6.73 4.16
CA MET A 1 22.28 6.48 5.10
C MET A 1 21.09 6.07 4.25
N LYS A 2 20.44 4.92 4.50
CA LYS A 2 19.28 4.51 3.69
C LYS A 2 18.06 5.33 4.09
N ASN A 3 17.37 5.92 3.12
CA ASN A 3 16.11 6.62 3.34
C ASN A 3 14.96 5.61 3.36
N VAL A 4 13.82 5.99 3.95
CA VAL A 4 12.60 5.17 3.97
C VAL A 4 11.38 5.99 3.60
N LYS A 5 10.57 5.47 2.67
CA LYS A 5 9.25 5.99 2.33
C LYS A 5 8.20 4.94 2.70
N THR A 6 7.17 5.37 3.42
CA THR A 6 6.09 4.49 3.88
C THR A 6 4.77 4.89 3.24
N PHE A 7 4.03 3.89 2.75
CA PHE A 7 2.70 4.00 2.17
C PHE A 7 1.73 3.21 3.03
N GLY A 8 0.58 3.79 3.36
CA GLY A 8 -0.42 3.18 4.25
C GLY A 8 -1.83 3.30 3.69
N LYS A 9 -2.57 2.20 3.66
CA LYS A 9 -4.01 2.19 3.33
C LYS A 9 -4.78 1.38 4.35
N VAL A 10 -6.02 1.81 4.59
CA VAL A 10 -7.00 1.01 5.33
C VAL A 10 -7.84 0.26 4.32
N LEU A 11 -7.69 -1.06 4.31
CA LEU A 11 -8.54 -2.00 3.61
C LEU A 11 -9.82 -2.17 4.43
N VAL A 12 -10.82 -1.35 4.12
CA VAL A 12 -12.17 -1.56 4.63
C VAL A 12 -12.83 -2.60 3.73
N PRO A 13 -13.38 -3.71 4.27
CA PRO A 13 -14.26 -4.54 3.48
C PRO A 13 -15.45 -3.69 3.08
N LYS A 14 -15.49 -3.22 1.82
CA LYS A 14 -16.70 -2.63 1.27
C LYS A 14 -17.70 -3.77 1.11
N LEU A 15 -18.53 -3.96 2.13
CA LEU A 15 -19.79 -4.67 2.00
C LEU A 15 -20.64 -3.86 1.03
N SER A 16 -20.56 -4.23 -0.25
CA SER A 16 -21.58 -3.82 -1.20
C SER A 16 -22.88 -4.43 -0.73
N PHE A 17 -23.85 -3.57 -0.39
CA PHE A 17 -25.24 -3.96 -0.12
C PHE A 17 -25.86 -4.76 -1.29
N TRP A 18 -25.19 -4.77 -2.45
CA TRP A 18 -25.56 -5.48 -3.67
C TRP A 18 -24.49 -6.48 -4.17
N GLY A 19 -23.68 -7.06 -3.27
CA GLY A 19 -22.84 -8.23 -3.60
C GLY A 19 -21.79 -8.03 -4.70
N LYS A 20 -21.58 -6.81 -5.20
CA LYS A 20 -20.51 -6.53 -6.17
C LYS A 20 -19.20 -6.35 -5.44
N ALA A 21 -18.22 -7.19 -5.79
CA ALA A 21 -16.85 -7.06 -5.34
C ALA A 21 -16.32 -5.67 -5.72
N VAL A 22 -15.73 -4.97 -4.77
CA VAL A 22 -15.01 -3.73 -5.06
C VAL A 22 -13.62 -4.13 -5.55
N GLU A 23 -13.30 -3.77 -6.79
CA GLU A 23 -12.21 -4.34 -7.58
C GLU A 23 -10.79 -3.95 -7.12
N SER A 24 -10.61 -3.01 -6.19
CA SER A 24 -9.27 -2.62 -5.72
C SER A 24 -8.95 -3.25 -4.37
N PHE A 25 -8.23 -4.37 -4.42
CA PHE A 25 -7.73 -5.10 -3.26
C PHE A 25 -6.73 -4.29 -2.42
N ASP A 26 -6.10 -3.26 -3.00
CA ASP A 26 -5.03 -2.44 -2.40
C ASP A 26 -5.44 -0.97 -2.14
N CYS A 27 -6.69 -0.60 -2.44
CA CYS A 27 -7.19 0.77 -2.38
C CYS A 27 -6.34 1.79 -3.16
N GLY A 28 -5.77 1.40 -4.31
CA GLY A 28 -4.95 2.25 -5.17
C GLY A 28 -3.56 2.55 -4.63
N MET A 29 -3.06 1.75 -3.68
CA MET A 29 -1.71 1.89 -3.14
C MET A 29 -0.64 1.67 -4.20
N ASP A 30 -0.83 0.72 -5.11
CA ASP A 30 0.13 0.41 -6.18
C ASP A 30 0.31 1.61 -7.12
N ALA A 31 -0.78 2.24 -7.55
CA ALA A 31 -0.72 3.43 -8.38
C ALA A 31 0.01 4.60 -7.69
N GLU A 32 -0.19 4.76 -6.38
CA GLU A 32 0.50 5.79 -5.58
C GLU A 32 2.01 5.52 -5.47
N ILE A 33 2.40 4.28 -5.20
CA ILE A 33 3.81 3.85 -5.15
C ILE A 33 4.47 4.07 -6.51
N ASN A 34 3.83 3.62 -7.60
CA ASN A 34 4.35 3.76 -8.96
C ASN A 34 4.48 5.24 -9.36
N SER A 35 3.53 6.09 -8.99
CA SER A 35 3.62 7.54 -9.23
C SER A 35 4.77 8.18 -8.45
N TRP A 36 5.02 7.73 -7.22
CA TRP A 36 6.15 8.19 -6.42
C TRP A 36 7.49 7.75 -7.02
N LEU A 37 7.61 6.48 -7.44
CA LEU A 37 8.82 5.99 -8.11
C LEU A 37 9.08 6.73 -9.42
N ALA A 38 8.05 6.96 -10.24
CA ALA A 38 8.17 7.69 -11.50
C ALA A 38 8.60 9.16 -11.32
N SER A 39 8.21 9.78 -10.20
CA SER A 39 8.64 11.15 -9.85
C SER A 39 10.03 11.21 -9.20
N ASN A 40 10.64 10.07 -8.89
CA ASN A 40 11.96 9.97 -8.26
C ASN A 40 12.85 8.98 -9.04
N PRO A 41 13.18 9.23 -10.32
CA PRO A 41 13.89 8.28 -11.17
C PRO A 41 15.32 7.96 -10.71
N ASP A 42 15.93 8.84 -9.91
CA ASP A 42 17.32 8.71 -9.48
C ASP A 42 17.50 7.85 -8.22
N ILE A 43 16.41 7.39 -7.59
CA ILE A 43 16.50 6.56 -6.39
C ILE A 43 16.73 5.09 -6.75
N THR A 44 17.59 4.43 -5.98
CA THR A 44 17.75 2.97 -6.05
C THR A 44 17.00 2.31 -4.90
N VAL A 45 15.94 1.58 -5.21
CA VAL A 45 15.24 0.76 -4.20
C VAL A 45 16.15 -0.37 -3.73
N THR A 46 16.37 -0.44 -2.43
CA THR A 46 17.25 -1.45 -1.80
C THR A 46 16.49 -2.53 -1.04
N GLU A 47 15.29 -2.22 -0.55
CA GLU A 47 14.44 -3.15 0.17
C GLU A 47 12.98 -2.68 0.10
N THR A 48 12.05 -3.63 0.03
CA THR A 48 10.62 -3.37 0.21
C THR A 48 10.09 -4.35 1.25
N LYS A 49 9.40 -3.84 2.28
CA LYS A 49 8.68 -4.67 3.26
C LYS A 49 7.21 -4.31 3.28
N GLN A 50 6.39 -5.34 3.30
CA GLN A 50 4.97 -5.22 3.55
C GLN A 50 4.66 -5.69 4.97
N SER A 51 3.82 -4.94 5.66
CA SER A 51 3.19 -5.36 6.91
C SER A 51 1.70 -5.09 6.81
N MET A 52 0.91 -5.99 7.39
CA MET A 52 -0.53 -5.84 7.45
C MET A 52 -0.99 -6.13 8.87
N THR A 53 -1.92 -5.31 9.37
CA THR A 53 -2.56 -5.50 10.68
C THR A 53 -4.07 -5.53 10.52
N GLY A 54 -4.78 -6.23 11.40
CA GLY A 54 -6.24 -6.41 11.32
C GLY A 54 -6.65 -7.79 10.79
N GLY A 55 -7.95 -8.08 10.85
CA GLY A 55 -8.52 -9.40 10.54
C GLY A 55 -9.84 -9.66 11.28
N SER A 56 -10.61 -10.63 10.76
CA SER A 56 -11.97 -11.02 11.17
C SER A 56 -13.04 -9.93 11.06
N TRP A 57 -13.04 -8.93 11.94
CA TRP A 57 -14.12 -7.92 12.06
C TRP A 57 -13.62 -6.48 12.08
N GLN A 58 -12.30 -6.28 12.02
CA GLN A 58 -11.69 -4.95 12.03
C GLN A 58 -11.09 -4.63 10.66
N PRO A 59 -11.16 -3.36 10.20
CA PRO A 59 -10.52 -2.93 8.96
C PRO A 59 -9.03 -3.32 8.97
N ALA A 60 -8.57 -3.95 7.88
CA ALA A 60 -7.17 -4.29 7.76
C ALA A 60 -6.39 -3.02 7.36
N LYS A 61 -5.19 -2.82 7.92
CA LYS A 61 -4.27 -1.76 7.54
C LYS A 61 -3.09 -2.39 6.82
N LEU A 62 -2.89 -2.01 5.57
CA LEU A 62 -1.73 -2.38 4.76
C LEU A 62 -0.71 -1.25 4.84
N VAL A 63 0.53 -1.60 5.14
CA VAL A 63 1.66 -0.68 5.16
C VAL A 63 2.80 -1.27 4.33
N ILE A 64 3.27 -0.50 3.34
CA ILE A 64 4.45 -0.83 2.53
C ILE A 64 5.53 0.19 2.84
N SER A 65 6.71 -0.29 3.23
CA SER A 65 7.90 0.51 3.46
C SER A 65 8.93 0.20 2.39
N ILE A 66 9.43 1.25 1.73
CA ILE A 66 10.46 1.16 0.68
C ILE A 66 11.71 1.86 1.20
N TRP A 67 12.82 1.12 1.30
CA TRP A 67 14.13 1.67 1.61
C TRP A 67 14.89 1.94 0.32
N TYR A 68 15.47 3.13 0.21
CA TYR A 68 16.16 3.57 -0.99
C TYR A 68 17.43 4.36 -0.67
N GLN A 69 18.31 4.46 -1.66
CA GLN A 69 19.50 5.30 -1.67
C GLN A 69 19.46 6.24 -2.85
#